data_AF-A0A412IMC5-F1
#
_entry.id   AF-A0A412IMC5-F1
#
_cell.length_a   1.000
_cell.length_b   1.000
_cell.length_c   1.000
_cell.angle_alpha   90.00
_cell.angle_beta   90.00
_cell.angle_gamma   90.00
#
_symmetry.space_group_name_H-M   'P 1'
#
loop_
_entity.id
_entity.type
_entity.pdbx_description
1 polymer ?
#
loop_
_entity_poly.entity_id
_entity_poly.type
_entity_poly.pdbx_seq_one_letter_code
_entity_poly.pdbx_strand_id
1 'polypeptide(L)'
;MLLNQKLEEYTLQIRRRLLTDEGKKLMNNRSHGIETCFGDIKQNMLFRRVHLRGLQRVEAEYIIIAIAHNLRKVDGVTGKEVT
;
A
#
# COMPACT_ATOMS: atom_id res chain seq x y z
N MET A 1 7.81 33.96 8.34
CA MET A 1 7.48 32.55 8.06
C MET A 1 6.09 32.29 8.61
N LEU A 2 5.08 32.12 7.75
CA LEU A 2 3.71 31.85 8.20
C LEU A 2 3.61 30.39 8.62
N LEU A 3 3.47 30.15 9.92
CA LEU A 3 3.31 28.82 10.47
C LEU A 3 1.83 28.45 10.45
N ASN A 4 1.48 27.39 9.72
CA ASN A 4 0.11 26.89 9.71
C ASN A 4 -0.14 26.09 11.00
N GLN A 5 -0.68 26.77 12.01
CA GLN A 5 -0.90 26.25 13.35
C GLN A 5 -1.71 24.92 13.36
N LYS A 6 -2.73 24.80 12.50
CA LYS A 6 -3.51 23.55 12.37
C LYS A 6 -2.67 22.38 11.85
N LEU A 7 -1.76 22.64 10.92
CA LEU A 7 -0.88 21.61 10.37
C LEU A 7 0.07 21.07 11.44
N GLU A 8 0.58 21.94 12.31
CA GLU A 8 1.44 21.55 13.42
C GLU A 8 0.70 20.70 14.45
N GLU A 9 -0.53 21.09 14.80
CA GLU A 9 -1.39 20.32 15.70
C GLU A 9 -1.63 18.90 15.18
N TYR A 10 -1.96 18.75 13.89
CA TYR A 10 -2.13 17.43 13.28
C TYR A 10 -0.82 16.62 13.28
N THR A 11 0.31 17.27 12.98
CA THR A 11 1.62 16.61 12.96
C THR A 11 1.99 16.09 14.36
N LEU A 12 1.74 16.87 15.40
CA LEU A 12 1.98 16.48 16.80
C LEU A 12 1.07 15.32 17.22
N GLN A 13 -0.21 15.35 16.84
CA GLN A 13 -1.14 14.25 17.12
C GLN A 13 -0.69 12.95 16.47
N ILE A 14 -0.31 12.98 15.18
CA ILE A 14 0.19 11.80 14.46
C ILE A 14 1.47 11.27 15.11
N ARG A 15 2.43 12.15 15.43
CA ARG A 15 3.67 11.75 16.11
C ARG A 15 3.40 11.06 17.44
N ARG A 16 2.51 11.60 18.27
CA ARG A 16 2.13 10.97 19.55
C ARG A 16 1.57 9.57 19.34
N ARG A 17 0.69 9.38 18.34
CA ARG A 17 0.13 8.05 18.01
C ARG A 17 1.21 7.07 17.52
N LEU A 18 2.09 7.52 16.64
CA LEU A 18 3.16 6.68 16.07
C LEU A 18 4.23 6.28 17.08
N LEU A 19 4.46 7.07 18.13
CA LEU A 19 5.48 6.78 19.15
C LEU A 19 5.05 5.72 20.17
N THR A 20 3.75 5.41 20.25
CA THR A 20 3.24 4.31 21.09
C THR A 20 3.72 2.96 20.58
N ASP A 21 3.82 1.95 21.45
CA ASP A 21 4.23 0.60 21.04
C ASP A 21 3.23 -0.03 20.06
N GLU A 22 1.94 0.25 20.23
CA GLU A 22 0.90 -0.13 19.27
C GLU A 22 1.10 0.57 17.91
N GLY A 23 1.34 1.88 17.91
CA GLY A 23 1.62 2.65 16.69
C GLY A 23 2.85 2.14 15.93
N LYS A 24 3.92 1.81 16.66
CA LYS A 24 5.13 1.21 16.07
C LYS A 24 4.84 -0.16 15.45
N LYS A 25 4.08 -1.02 16.14
CA LYS A 25 3.67 -2.35 15.62
C LYS A 25 2.83 -2.21 14.35
N LEU A 26 1.82 -1.34 14.36
CA LEU A 26 0.96 -1.09 13.20
C LEU A 26 1.76 -0.53 12.01
N MET A 27 2.70 0.39 12.26
CA MET A 27 3.55 0.95 11.21
C MET A 27 4.46 -0.11 10.59
N ASN A 28 5.07 -0.97 11.42
CA ASN A 28 5.90 -2.07 10.94
C ASN A 28 5.10 -3.04 10.05
N ASN A 29 3.91 -3.43 10.49
CA ASN A 29 3.02 -4.30 9.73
C ASN A 29 2.58 -3.66 8.40
N ARG A 30 2.29 -2.34 8.41
CA ARG A 30 1.91 -1.59 7.21
C ARG A 30 3.04 -1.56 6.19
N SER A 31 4.27 -1.25 6.61
CA SER A 31 5.42 -1.20 5.71
C SER A 31 5.62 -2.54 5.03
N HIS A 32 5.59 -3.63 5.82
CA HIS A 32 5.76 -4.98 5.29
C HIS A 32 4.67 -5.37 4.28
N GLY A 33 3.40 -5.07 4.58
CA GLY A 33 2.29 -5.38 3.69
C GLY A 33 2.34 -4.61 2.37
N ILE A 34 2.53 -3.29 2.44
CA ILE A 34 2.44 -2.40 1.27
C ILE A 34 3.66 -2.58 0.34
N GLU A 35 4.87 -2.62 0.89
CA GLU A 35 6.09 -2.76 0.08
C GLU A 35 6.12 -4.10 -0.66
N THR A 36 5.68 -5.17 -0.01
CA THR A 36 5.60 -6.50 -0.62
C THR A 36 4.61 -6.52 -1.80
N CYS A 37 3.43 -5.90 -1.66
CA CYS A 37 2.46 -5.82 -2.77
C CYS A 37 3.04 -5.09 -3.99
N PHE A 38 3.66 -3.92 -3.78
CA PHE A 38 4.28 -3.18 -4.89
C PHE A 38 5.48 -3.92 -5.48
N GLY A 39 6.25 -4.62 -4.64
CA GLY A 39 7.35 -5.48 -5.07
C GLY A 39 6.87 -6.60 -5.98
N ASP A 40 5.80 -7.30 -5.60
CA ASP A 40 5.19 -8.39 -6.36
C ASP A 40 4.63 -7.89 -7.70
N ILE A 41 3.84 -6.82 -7.70
CA ILE A 41 3.30 -6.22 -8.93
C ILE A 41 4.42 -5.83 -9.90
N LYS A 42 5.50 -5.26 -9.38
CA LYS A 42 6.61 -4.79 -10.21
C LYS A 42 7.49 -5.96 -10.69
N GLN A 43 7.99 -6.78 -9.76
CA GLN A 43 9.01 -7.81 -10.04
C GLN A 43 8.41 -9.13 -10.54
N ASN A 44 7.34 -9.60 -9.90
CA ASN A 44 6.78 -10.92 -10.19
C ASN A 44 5.69 -10.87 -11.26
N MET A 45 4.88 -9.80 -11.29
CA MET A 45 3.90 -9.56 -12.36
C MET A 45 4.46 -8.76 -13.54
N LEU A 46 5.72 -8.30 -13.45
CA LEU A 46 6.42 -7.52 -14.49
C LEU A 46 5.70 -6.24 -14.93
N PHE A 47 4.78 -5.71 -14.12
CA PHE A 47 4.05 -4.48 -14.43
C PHE A 47 4.91 -3.26 -14.11
N ARG A 48 5.56 -2.70 -15.14
CA ARG A 48 6.51 -1.57 -15.01
C ARG A 48 5.94 -0.24 -15.44
N ARG A 49 5.00 -0.23 -16.39
CA ARG A 49 4.48 0.97 -17.03
C ARG A 49 3.01 0.79 -17.37
N VAL A 50 2.28 1.87 -17.18
CA VAL A 50 0.91 2.03 -17.67
C VAL A 50 0.95 2.39 -19.15
N HIS A 51 0.00 1.88 -19.93
CA HIS A 51 -0.06 2.12 -21.38
C HIS A 51 -0.98 3.30 -21.69
N LEU A 52 -2.07 3.44 -20.95
CA LEU A 52 -2.99 4.56 -21.06
C LEU A 52 -2.42 5.86 -20.46
N ARG A 53 -2.95 6.98 -20.95
CA ARG A 53 -2.58 8.34 -20.53
C ARG A 53 -3.80 9.05 -19.93
N GLY A 54 -3.54 9.96 -18.99
CA GLY A 54 -4.57 10.69 -18.24
C GLY A 54 -4.98 9.95 -16.96
N LEU A 55 -5.26 10.72 -15.90
CA LEU A 55 -5.40 10.21 -14.53
C LEU A 55 -6.46 9.09 -14.42
N GLN A 56 -7.66 9.31 -14.97
CA GLN A 56 -8.75 8.33 -14.91
C GLN A 56 -8.41 7.00 -15.58
N ARG A 57 -7.69 7.04 -16.71
CA ARG A 57 -7.37 5.81 -17.46
C ARG A 57 -6.21 5.05 -16.81
N VAL A 58 -5.22 5.78 -16.30
CA VAL A 58 -4.12 5.22 -15.50
C VAL A 58 -4.67 4.56 -14.24
N GLU A 59 -5.63 5.19 -13.57
CA GLU A 59 -6.31 4.62 -12.41
C GLU A 59 -7.02 3.32 -12.76
N ALA A 60 -7.77 3.27 -13.86
CA ALA A 60 -8.44 2.07 -14.32
C ALA A 60 -7.47 0.90 -14.58
N GLU A 61 -6.33 1.14 -15.26
CA GLU A 61 -5.31 0.10 -15.44
C GLU A 61 -4.77 -0.41 -14.10
N TYR A 62 -4.50 0.51 -13.17
CA TYR A 62 -3.94 0.16 -11.88
C TYR A 62 -4.92 -0.66 -11.04
N ILE A 63 -6.21 -0.34 -11.10
CA ILE A 63 -7.27 -1.10 -10.43
C ILE A 63 -7.31 -2.54 -10.94
N ILE A 64 -7.23 -2.75 -12.26
CA ILE A 64 -7.21 -4.10 -12.86
C ILE A 64 -6.01 -4.90 -12.35
N ILE A 65 -4.82 -4.28 -12.32
CA ILE A 65 -3.60 -4.93 -11.81
C ILE A 65 -3.72 -5.26 -10.32
N ALA A 66 -4.29 -4.36 -9.52
CA ALA A 66 -4.51 -4.60 -8.10
C ALA A 66 -5.49 -5.76 -7.85
N ILE A 67 -6.57 -5.86 -8.65
CA ILE A 67 -7.51 -7.00 -8.60
C ILE A 67 -6.77 -8.30 -8.95
N ALA A 68 -5.99 -8.31 -10.04
CA ALA A 68 -5.23 -9.49 -10.44
C ALA A 68 -4.22 -9.94 -9.38
N HIS A 69 -3.52 -8.99 -8.74
CA HIS A 69 -2.63 -9.28 -7.61
C HIS A 69 -3.39 -9.91 -6.43
N ASN A 70 -4.55 -9.36 -6.07
CA ASN A 70 -5.36 -9.88 -4.97
C ASN A 70 -5.89 -11.28 -5.26
N LEU A 71 -6.35 -11.56 -6.48
CA LEU A 71 -6.83 -12.90 -6.88
C LEU A 71 -5.71 -13.94 -6.75
N ARG A 72 -4.50 -13.64 -7.27
CA ARG A 72 -3.33 -14.53 -7.12
C ARG A 72 -3.01 -14.82 -5.65
N LYS A 73 -3.19 -13.84 -4.78
CA LYS A 73 -2.96 -13.99 -3.34
C LYS A 73 -4.02 -14.88 -2.70
N VAL A 74 -5.29 -14.76 -3.08
CA VAL A 74 -6.37 -15.64 -2.58
C VAL A 74 -6.13 -17.08 -3.04
N ASP A 75 -5.85 -17.31 -4.32
CA ASP A 75 -5.60 -18.66 -4.85
C ASP A 75 -4.42 -19.35 -4.16
N GLY A 76 -3.34 -18.61 -3.89
CA GLY A 76 -2.17 -19.13 -3.16
C GLY A 76 -2.42 -19.40 -1.67
N VAL A 77 -3.48 -18.84 -1.07
CA VAL A 77 -3.91 -19.15 0.30
C VAL A 77 -4.73 -20.44 0.32
N THR A 78 -5.65 -20.62 -0.64
CA THR A 78 -6.47 -21.83 -0.75
C THR A 78 -5.64 -23.10 -0.97
N GLY A 79 -4.47 -22.98 -1.63
CA GLY A 79 -3.54 -24.09 -1.83
C GLY A 79 -2.69 -24.48 -0.61
N LYS A 80 -2.73 -23.71 0.49
CA LYS A 80 -1.96 -24.00 1.72
C LYS A 80 -2.77 -24.68 2.83
N GLU A 81 -4.10 -24.77 2.69
CA GLU A 81 -4.94 -25.51 3.64
C GLU A 81 -5.17 -26.98 3.24
N VAL A 82 -4.65 -27.42 2.08
CA VAL A 82 -4.82 -28.78 1.55
C VAL A 82 -3.49 -29.56 1.51
N THR A 83 -2.53 -29.25 2.38
CA THR A 83 -1.34 -30.09 2.61
C THR A 83 -0.94 -30.00 4.07
#